data_AF-A0A1S2P365-F1
#
_entry.id   AF-A0A1S2P365-F1
#
_cell.length_a   1.000
_cell.length_b   1.000
_cell.length_c   1.000
_cell.angle_alpha   90.00
_cell.angle_beta   90.00
_cell.angle_gamma   90.00
#
_symmetry.space_group_name_H-M   'P 1'
#
loop_
_entity.id
_entity.type
_entity.pdbx_description
1 polymer ?
#
loop_
_entity_poly.entity_id
_entity_poly.type
_entity_poly.pdbx_seq_one_letter_code
_entity_poly.pdbx_strand_id
1 'polypeptide(L)'
;MRLPTDDGTADEDIAWGSVAFQPLPGKPKNVVVAMGDSYSSGEGASEGDRDYYPETNYRSKLDENARNACHRSTQAWSRQATMPGASQSIGQLDDSLDPSMDYHLIACSGARTYNVLPKDVGADKVLSKGESQNGEEPQIDKGYLDQNTTLVTISIGDNDSRFSQIVQKCLLSIGNGSCQGQKFDSTDDSVNGRDKQFVGQPLETAVPGLMNQVVRPDITRVLKEIHKRAQNAKIVLMGYPPLISDKGSCLNIGFSGMAIGLSEASSAWLDDTADTLAAQMQGAADDAKAQGINVWFSNPKSDFAGKGVCGDPEQVHGIVKTLTKSDEPIKDWPLINQYGLSAQSFHPKIGGARLYANALERTMAGMSL
;
A
#
# COMPACT_ATOMS: atom_id res chain seq x y z
N MET A 1 0.23 -30.86 -16.45
CA MET A 1 -0.63 -30.12 -17.40
C MET A 1 -0.15 -28.68 -17.33
N ARG A 2 0.53 -28.17 -18.37
CA ARG A 2 0.95 -26.76 -18.38
C ARG A 2 -0.24 -25.94 -18.81
N LEU A 3 -0.88 -25.30 -17.85
CA LEU A 3 -1.90 -24.29 -18.11
C LEU A 3 -1.19 -22.95 -17.95
N PRO A 4 -0.88 -22.22 -19.03
CA PRO A 4 -0.50 -20.82 -18.88
C PRO A 4 -1.69 -20.10 -18.24
N THR A 5 -1.47 -19.55 -17.05
CA THR A 5 -2.37 -18.59 -16.40
C THR A 5 -1.86 -17.18 -16.74
N ASP A 6 -2.70 -16.17 -16.63
CA ASP A 6 -2.31 -14.80 -17.00
C ASP A 6 -1.14 -14.25 -16.14
N ASP A 7 -0.93 -14.80 -14.94
CA ASP A 7 0.22 -14.55 -14.05
C ASP A 7 1.40 -15.52 -14.22
N GLY A 8 1.32 -16.51 -15.12
CA GLY A 8 2.32 -17.58 -15.22
C GLY A 8 2.90 -17.75 -16.63
N THR A 9 4.23 -17.84 -16.73
CA THR A 9 4.92 -18.17 -18.00
C THR A 9 4.88 -19.67 -18.33
N ALA A 10 4.37 -20.49 -17.40
CA ALA A 10 4.37 -21.96 -17.45
C ALA A 10 5.78 -22.60 -17.50
N ASP A 11 6.80 -21.88 -17.02
CA ASP A 11 8.18 -22.36 -16.90
C ASP A 11 8.41 -23.21 -15.63
N GLU A 12 7.56 -23.01 -14.62
CA GLU A 12 7.56 -23.77 -13.37
C GLU A 12 6.65 -25.00 -13.47
N ASP A 13 7.22 -26.21 -13.33
CA ASP A 13 6.46 -27.46 -13.29
C ASP A 13 5.88 -27.68 -11.88
N ILE A 14 4.69 -27.13 -11.60
CA ILE A 14 3.95 -27.47 -10.38
C ILE A 14 3.29 -28.84 -10.54
N ALA A 15 3.87 -29.85 -9.89
CA ALA A 15 3.28 -31.17 -9.76
C ALA A 15 2.39 -31.24 -8.50
N TRP A 16 1.08 -31.06 -8.68
CA TRP A 16 0.12 -31.35 -7.60
C TRP A 16 0.05 -32.87 -7.37
N GLY A 17 0.69 -33.36 -6.31
CA GLY A 17 0.63 -34.79 -5.94
C GLY A 17 -0.75 -35.23 -5.44
N SER A 18 -1.51 -34.32 -4.84
CA SER A 18 -2.91 -34.49 -4.46
C SER A 18 -3.54 -33.14 -4.10
N VAL A 19 -4.85 -33.01 -4.25
CA VAL A 19 -5.65 -31.87 -3.77
C VAL A 19 -6.66 -32.42 -2.77
N ALA A 20 -6.72 -31.82 -1.59
CA ALA A 20 -7.72 -32.14 -0.57
C ALA A 20 -8.72 -30.99 -0.46
N PHE A 21 -10.01 -31.31 -0.55
CA PHE A 21 -11.09 -30.36 -0.27
C PHE A 21 -11.58 -30.62 1.14
N GLN A 22 -11.45 -29.63 2.02
CA GLN A 22 -12.04 -29.66 3.36
C GLN A 22 -13.38 -28.92 3.34
N PRO A 23 -14.52 -29.62 3.42
CA PRO A 23 -15.81 -28.94 3.52
C PRO A 23 -15.88 -28.16 4.82
N LEU A 24 -16.23 -26.88 4.73
CA LEU A 24 -16.48 -26.06 5.91
C LEU A 24 -17.84 -26.42 6.53
N PRO A 25 -17.98 -26.34 7.86
CA PRO A 25 -19.26 -26.62 8.55
C PRO A 25 -20.37 -25.62 8.17
N GLY A 26 -20.01 -24.51 7.54
CA GLY A 26 -20.92 -23.52 6.99
C GLY A 26 -20.12 -22.42 6.27
N LYS A 27 -20.84 -21.43 5.71
CA LYS A 27 -20.21 -20.21 5.18
C LYS A 27 -19.50 -19.48 6.32
N PRO A 28 -18.22 -19.08 6.17
CA PRO A 28 -17.52 -18.26 7.14
C PRO A 28 -18.31 -17.00 7.49
N LYS A 29 -18.33 -16.65 8.78
CA LYS A 29 -19.00 -15.43 9.24
C LYS A 29 -18.30 -14.20 8.65
N ASN A 30 -16.97 -14.24 8.59
CA ASN A 30 -16.14 -13.16 8.08
C ASN A 30 -15.39 -13.67 6.85
N VAL A 31 -15.60 -13.02 5.72
CA VAL A 31 -14.82 -13.21 4.49
C VAL A 31 -14.12 -11.88 4.21
N VAL A 32 -12.82 -11.82 4.50
CA VAL A 32 -12.03 -10.59 4.55
C VAL A 32 -10.99 -10.59 3.44
N VAL A 33 -10.99 -9.57 2.59
CA VAL A 33 -9.99 -9.39 1.54
C VAL A 33 -9.18 -8.13 1.81
N ALA A 34 -7.90 -8.29 2.12
CA ALA A 34 -6.95 -7.20 2.36
C ALA A 34 -6.17 -6.90 1.08
N MET A 35 -6.42 -5.71 0.52
CA MET A 35 -5.92 -5.22 -0.76
C MET A 35 -5.07 -3.97 -0.56
N GLY A 36 -4.42 -3.47 -1.61
CA GLY A 36 -3.72 -2.20 -1.61
C GLY A 36 -2.22 -2.31 -1.84
N ASP A 37 -1.50 -1.29 -1.41
CA ASP A 37 -0.06 -1.13 -1.61
C ASP A 37 0.80 -1.72 -0.48
N SER A 38 2.05 -1.25 -0.38
CA SER A 38 3.05 -1.65 0.62
C SER A 38 2.60 -1.43 2.07
N TYR A 39 1.84 -0.37 2.33
CA TYR A 39 1.29 -0.12 3.66
C TYR A 39 0.24 -1.16 4.03
N SER A 40 -0.50 -1.70 3.04
CA SER A 40 -1.46 -2.79 3.23
C SER A 40 -0.80 -4.17 3.27
N SER A 41 0.23 -4.40 2.46
CA SER A 41 0.96 -5.66 2.43
C SER A 41 1.71 -5.91 3.75
N GLY A 42 2.06 -4.84 4.47
CA GLY A 42 2.86 -4.91 5.69
C GLY A 42 4.35 -4.86 5.41
N GLU A 43 4.76 -4.15 4.35
CA GLU A 43 6.15 -3.75 4.15
C GLU A 43 6.71 -3.12 5.45
N GLY A 44 7.90 -3.53 5.87
CA GLY A 44 8.55 -3.07 7.11
C GLY A 44 8.01 -3.69 8.40
N ALA A 45 6.81 -4.30 8.39
CA ALA A 45 6.23 -4.97 9.55
C ALA A 45 6.86 -6.36 9.71
N SER A 46 8.15 -6.41 9.97
CA SER A 46 8.92 -7.65 10.08
C SER A 46 10.14 -7.45 10.96
N GLU A 47 10.55 -8.50 11.68
CA GLU A 47 11.89 -8.59 12.24
C GLU A 47 12.88 -8.94 11.11
N GLY A 48 13.38 -7.89 10.44
CA GLY A 48 14.22 -8.03 9.26
C GLY A 48 13.42 -8.60 8.10
N ASP A 49 13.81 -9.77 7.60
CA ASP A 49 13.17 -10.45 6.47
C ASP A 49 12.26 -11.62 6.91
N ARG A 50 12.13 -11.85 8.22
CA ARG A 50 11.55 -13.08 8.77
C ARG A 50 10.07 -13.23 8.50
N ASP A 51 9.31 -12.14 8.62
CA ASP A 51 7.86 -12.23 8.80
C ASP A 51 7.08 -12.10 7.48
N TYR A 52 7.76 -12.12 6.33
CA TYR A 52 7.14 -12.12 5.01
C TYR A 52 6.79 -13.53 4.52
N TYR A 53 5.63 -13.66 3.87
CA TYR A 53 5.26 -14.87 3.14
C TYR A 53 6.27 -15.14 2.01
N PRO A 54 6.93 -16.31 1.99
CA PRO A 54 8.04 -16.60 1.06
C PRO A 54 7.67 -16.43 -0.43
N GLU A 55 6.45 -16.79 -0.79
CA GLU A 55 5.93 -16.70 -2.16
C GLU A 55 5.73 -15.26 -2.65
N THR A 56 5.84 -14.28 -1.75
CA THR A 56 5.63 -12.84 -2.01
C THR A 56 6.91 -12.02 -1.84
N ASN A 57 8.01 -12.70 -1.50
CA ASN A 57 9.32 -12.13 -1.21
C ASN A 57 10.41 -13.10 -1.69
N TYR A 58 10.51 -13.23 -3.01
CA TYR A 58 11.56 -14.02 -3.64
C TYR A 58 12.09 -13.34 -4.89
N ARG A 59 13.36 -13.62 -5.18
CA ARG A 59 14.02 -13.24 -6.42
C ARG A 59 14.94 -14.38 -6.84
N SER A 60 14.72 -14.92 -8.03
CA SER A 60 15.63 -15.91 -8.59
C SER A 60 16.96 -15.27 -8.99
N LYS A 61 18.06 -15.97 -8.72
CA LYS A 61 19.38 -15.58 -9.21
C LYS A 61 19.66 -16.08 -10.64
N LEU A 62 18.81 -16.97 -11.14
CA LEU A 62 18.97 -17.63 -12.44
C LEU A 62 18.02 -17.05 -13.50
N ASP A 63 16.93 -16.43 -13.07
CA ASP A 63 15.96 -15.74 -13.94
C ASP A 63 15.57 -14.40 -13.30
N GLU A 64 15.96 -13.30 -13.94
CA GLU A 64 15.67 -11.95 -13.46
C GLU A 64 14.18 -11.59 -13.52
N ASN A 65 13.39 -12.32 -14.32
CA ASN A 65 11.94 -12.13 -14.41
C ASN A 65 11.19 -12.89 -13.31
N ALA A 66 11.80 -13.92 -12.72
CA ALA A 66 11.25 -14.66 -11.59
C ALA A 66 11.50 -13.89 -10.27
N ARG A 67 10.73 -12.83 -10.07
CA ARG A 67 10.74 -12.01 -8.85
C ARG A 67 9.32 -11.68 -8.41
N ASN A 68 9.05 -11.91 -7.14
CA ASN A 68 7.89 -11.37 -6.45
C ASN A 68 8.35 -10.55 -5.24
N ALA A 69 8.01 -9.26 -5.27
CA ALA A 69 8.33 -8.29 -4.25
C ALA A 69 7.07 -7.63 -3.69
N CYS A 70 5.97 -8.38 -3.61
CA CYS A 70 4.75 -7.87 -2.99
C CYS A 70 4.87 -7.71 -1.48
N HIS A 71 5.83 -8.37 -0.85
CA HIS A 71 6.20 -8.20 0.56
C HIS A 71 4.96 -8.23 1.48
N ARG A 72 4.22 -9.34 1.44
CA ARG A 72 3.08 -9.56 2.32
C ARG A 72 3.59 -10.10 3.65
N SER A 73 3.39 -9.36 4.72
CA SER A 73 3.82 -9.72 6.06
C SER A 73 2.72 -10.45 6.85
N THR A 74 3.12 -11.46 7.61
CA THR A 74 2.29 -12.11 8.64
C THR A 74 1.89 -11.14 9.76
N GLN A 75 2.57 -10.00 9.87
CA GLN A 75 2.30 -8.91 10.82
C GLN A 75 1.60 -7.71 10.16
N ALA A 76 1.06 -7.84 8.95
CA ALA A 76 0.27 -6.77 8.31
C ALA A 76 -0.88 -6.32 9.22
N TRP A 77 -1.26 -5.04 9.15
CA TRP A 77 -2.26 -4.48 10.08
C TRP A 77 -3.64 -5.13 9.96
N SER A 78 -4.01 -5.58 8.76
CA SER A 78 -5.25 -6.35 8.54
C SER A 78 -5.22 -7.69 9.29
N ARG A 79 -4.06 -8.31 9.47
CA ARG A 79 -3.89 -9.53 10.28
C ARG A 79 -3.87 -9.24 11.78
N GLN A 80 -3.29 -8.11 12.18
CA GLN A 80 -3.24 -7.73 13.59
C GLN A 80 -4.60 -7.28 14.13
N ALA A 81 -5.46 -6.70 13.30
CA ALA A 81 -6.76 -6.20 13.74
C ALA A 81 -7.71 -7.31 14.20
N THR A 82 -8.61 -6.96 15.12
CA THR A 82 -9.64 -7.84 15.67
C THR A 82 -11.02 -7.46 15.14
N MET A 83 -11.77 -8.43 14.61
CA MET A 83 -13.14 -8.19 14.16
C MET A 83 -14.06 -7.86 15.36
N PRO A 84 -15.10 -7.02 15.19
CA PRO A 84 -16.07 -6.76 16.25
C PRO A 84 -16.67 -8.06 16.83
N GLY A 85 -16.51 -8.23 18.14
CA GLY A 85 -17.01 -9.41 18.88
C GLY A 85 -16.11 -10.66 18.79
N ALA A 86 -14.97 -10.61 18.11
CA ALA A 86 -13.97 -11.68 18.14
C ALA A 86 -13.04 -11.54 19.36
N SER A 87 -12.53 -12.66 19.86
CA SER A 87 -11.54 -12.71 20.95
C SER A 87 -10.09 -12.86 20.46
N GLN A 88 -9.89 -13.08 19.16
CA GLN A 88 -8.61 -13.27 18.49
C GLN A 88 -8.52 -12.35 17.27
N SER A 89 -7.30 -11.99 16.88
CA SER A 89 -7.10 -11.18 15.67
C SER A 89 -7.49 -11.95 14.41
N ILE A 90 -7.71 -11.24 13.30
CA ILE A 90 -7.99 -11.84 11.99
C ILE A 90 -6.90 -12.85 11.62
N GLY A 91 -5.62 -12.48 11.79
CA GLY A 91 -4.49 -13.37 11.50
C GLY A 91 -4.46 -14.61 12.40
N GLN A 92 -4.79 -14.49 13.68
CA GLN A 92 -4.86 -15.65 14.57
C GLN A 92 -5.99 -16.62 14.21
N LEU A 93 -7.14 -16.09 13.80
CA LEU A 93 -8.27 -16.91 13.32
C LEU A 93 -7.91 -17.62 12.01
N ASP A 94 -7.28 -16.90 11.08
CA ASP A 94 -6.77 -17.45 9.82
C ASP A 94 -5.72 -18.55 10.05
N ASP A 95 -4.69 -18.28 10.87
CA ASP A 95 -3.60 -19.22 11.17
C ASP A 95 -4.08 -20.49 11.90
N SER A 96 -5.19 -20.39 12.64
CA SER A 96 -5.81 -21.54 13.33
C SER A 96 -6.85 -22.28 12.50
N LEU A 97 -7.07 -21.85 11.24
CA LEU A 97 -8.10 -22.38 10.34
C LEU A 97 -9.49 -22.33 10.97
N ASP A 98 -9.80 -21.24 11.69
CA ASP A 98 -11.09 -21.07 12.34
C ASP A 98 -12.20 -21.04 11.26
N PRO A 99 -13.24 -21.88 11.37
CA PRO A 99 -14.27 -22.00 10.33
C PRO A 99 -15.13 -20.73 10.15
N SER A 100 -15.01 -19.75 11.04
CA SER A 100 -15.69 -18.46 10.93
C SER A 100 -14.90 -17.39 10.17
N MET A 101 -13.65 -17.67 9.77
CA MET A 101 -12.78 -16.75 9.06
C MET A 101 -12.34 -17.32 7.70
N ASP A 102 -12.42 -16.49 6.68
CA ASP A 102 -11.79 -16.70 5.38
C ASP A 102 -11.06 -15.40 5.02
N TYR A 103 -9.73 -15.42 5.07
CA TYR A 103 -8.90 -14.22 4.96
C TYR A 103 -7.95 -14.33 3.77
N HIS A 104 -7.94 -13.27 2.94
CA HIS A 104 -7.08 -13.18 1.76
C HIS A 104 -6.25 -11.90 1.81
N LEU A 105 -4.94 -12.02 2.02
CA LEU A 105 -4.01 -10.89 1.88
C LEU A 105 -3.45 -10.87 0.46
N ILE A 106 -3.91 -9.92 -0.35
CA ILE A 106 -3.55 -9.80 -1.77
C ILE A 106 -2.96 -8.45 -2.15
N ALA A 107 -2.77 -7.57 -1.15
CA ALA A 107 -1.99 -6.35 -1.25
C ALA A 107 -0.57 -6.63 -1.77
N CYS A 108 0.05 -5.64 -2.38
CA CYS A 108 1.36 -5.79 -2.98
C CYS A 108 2.15 -4.48 -2.93
N SER A 109 3.37 -4.56 -2.40
CA SER A 109 4.30 -3.43 -2.34
C SER A 109 4.51 -2.78 -3.71
N GLY A 110 4.53 -1.44 -3.72
CA GLY A 110 4.60 -0.63 -4.94
C GLY A 110 3.29 -0.46 -5.72
N ALA A 111 2.19 -1.10 -5.32
CA ALA A 111 0.92 -0.98 -6.06
C ALA A 111 0.45 0.46 -6.21
N ARG A 112 0.03 0.80 -7.42
CA ARG A 112 -0.82 1.94 -7.74
C ARG A 112 -2.25 1.50 -7.98
N THR A 113 -3.17 2.45 -8.12
CA THR A 113 -4.59 2.16 -8.38
C THR A 113 -4.80 1.22 -9.58
N TYR A 114 -4.02 1.38 -10.64
CA TYR A 114 -4.05 0.50 -11.82
C TYR A 114 -3.54 -0.93 -11.56
N ASN A 115 -2.79 -1.19 -10.50
CA ASN A 115 -2.42 -2.55 -10.10
C ASN A 115 -3.52 -3.23 -9.26
N VAL A 116 -4.54 -2.48 -8.86
CA VAL A 116 -5.74 -3.00 -8.21
C VAL A 116 -6.84 -3.25 -9.23
N LEU A 117 -7.03 -2.33 -10.18
CA LEU A 117 -8.10 -2.38 -11.18
C LEU A 117 -8.04 -3.64 -12.07
N PRO A 118 -9.18 -4.15 -12.53
CA PRO A 118 -9.18 -5.26 -13.48
C PRO A 118 -8.59 -4.83 -14.84
N LYS A 119 -8.01 -5.76 -15.59
CA LYS A 119 -7.52 -5.49 -16.96
C LYS A 119 -8.64 -5.00 -17.88
N ASP A 120 -9.84 -5.56 -17.70
CA ASP A 120 -11.06 -5.14 -18.39
C ASP A 120 -11.88 -4.15 -17.53
N VAL A 121 -11.62 -2.84 -17.73
CA VAL A 121 -12.40 -1.74 -17.13
C VAL A 121 -13.52 -1.22 -18.04
N GLY A 122 -13.85 -1.91 -19.13
CA GLY A 122 -14.88 -1.50 -20.09
C GLY A 122 -14.45 -0.33 -21.00
N ALA A 123 -15.41 0.51 -21.41
CA ALA A 123 -15.21 1.55 -22.43
C ALA A 123 -14.55 2.85 -21.92
N ASP A 124 -14.34 3.01 -20.61
CA ASP A 124 -13.67 4.18 -20.05
C ASP A 124 -12.17 4.13 -20.36
N LYS A 125 -11.77 4.91 -21.36
CA LYS A 125 -10.37 5.06 -21.79
C LYS A 125 -9.66 6.25 -21.14
N VAL A 126 -10.35 7.02 -20.29
CA VAL A 126 -9.79 8.20 -19.64
C VAL A 126 -9.06 7.78 -18.38
N LEU A 127 -9.69 6.96 -17.57
CA LEU A 127 -9.10 6.43 -16.33
C LEU A 127 -8.19 5.23 -16.61
N SER A 128 -7.30 4.97 -15.66
CA SER A 128 -6.30 3.92 -15.72
C SER A 128 -6.97 2.53 -15.84
N LYS A 129 -6.31 1.60 -16.56
CA LYS A 129 -6.76 0.20 -16.69
C LYS A 129 -5.89 -0.73 -15.84
N GLY A 130 -6.33 -1.97 -15.59
CA GLY A 130 -5.55 -2.95 -14.84
C GLY A 130 -4.20 -3.29 -15.45
N GLU A 131 -3.15 -3.30 -14.63
CA GLU A 131 -1.79 -3.73 -15.00
C GLU A 131 -1.18 -4.66 -13.94
N SER A 132 -0.62 -5.78 -14.40
CA SER A 132 0.07 -6.75 -13.54
C SER A 132 1.34 -6.15 -12.94
N GLN A 133 1.76 -6.62 -11.76
CA GLN A 133 3.02 -6.21 -11.13
C GLN A 133 3.63 -7.35 -10.32
N ASN A 134 4.96 -7.36 -10.19
CA ASN A 134 5.70 -8.35 -9.38
C ASN A 134 5.34 -9.82 -9.69
N GLY A 135 5.04 -10.11 -10.96
CA GLY A 135 4.62 -11.45 -11.39
C GLY A 135 3.20 -11.83 -10.98
N GLU A 136 2.37 -10.87 -10.56
CA GLU A 136 0.99 -11.10 -10.14
C GLU A 136 0.00 -10.32 -11.01
N GLU A 137 -1.15 -10.94 -11.28
CA GLU A 137 -2.32 -10.27 -11.86
C GLU A 137 -2.78 -9.07 -11.01
N PRO A 138 -3.50 -8.09 -11.60
CA PRO A 138 -4.12 -7.04 -10.83
C PRO A 138 -4.99 -7.61 -9.71
N GLN A 139 -5.01 -6.93 -8.56
CA GLN A 139 -5.54 -7.53 -7.33
C GLN A 139 -7.01 -7.97 -7.44
N ILE A 140 -7.83 -7.22 -8.21
CA ILE A 140 -9.22 -7.59 -8.47
C ILE A 140 -9.34 -8.86 -9.33
N ASP A 141 -8.45 -9.07 -10.28
CA ASP A 141 -8.50 -10.20 -11.23
C ASP A 141 -8.01 -11.51 -10.61
N LYS A 142 -7.38 -11.46 -9.43
CA LYS A 142 -7.03 -12.64 -8.63
C LYS A 142 -8.23 -13.47 -8.15
N GLY A 143 -9.45 -12.92 -8.24
CA GLY A 143 -10.69 -13.70 -8.04
C GLY A 143 -11.15 -13.88 -6.59
N TYR A 144 -10.58 -13.16 -5.63
CA TYR A 144 -10.95 -13.26 -4.20
C TYR A 144 -12.16 -12.42 -3.80
N LEU A 145 -12.61 -11.49 -4.65
CA LEU A 145 -13.79 -10.66 -4.39
C LEU A 145 -15.04 -11.31 -4.96
N ASP A 146 -16.03 -11.57 -4.11
CA ASP A 146 -17.30 -12.17 -4.51
C ASP A 146 -18.48 -11.66 -3.64
N GLN A 147 -19.69 -12.14 -3.92
CA GLN A 147 -20.88 -11.82 -3.14
C GLN A 147 -20.83 -12.28 -1.67
N ASN A 148 -19.87 -13.14 -1.31
CA ASN A 148 -19.69 -13.62 0.05
C ASN A 148 -18.73 -12.76 0.87
N THR A 149 -17.85 -11.99 0.23
CA THR A 149 -16.96 -11.03 0.88
C THR A 149 -17.76 -10.10 1.80
N THR A 150 -17.35 -10.03 3.07
CA THR A 150 -18.00 -9.21 4.10
C THR A 150 -17.24 -7.92 4.38
N LEU A 151 -15.91 -7.95 4.26
CA LEU A 151 -15.03 -6.82 4.52
C LEU A 151 -13.92 -6.77 3.46
N VAL A 152 -13.70 -5.59 2.91
CA VAL A 152 -12.51 -5.27 2.12
C VAL A 152 -11.75 -4.17 2.85
N THR A 153 -10.45 -4.36 3.03
CA THR A 153 -9.58 -3.32 3.60
C THR A 153 -8.54 -2.93 2.57
N ILE A 154 -8.33 -1.63 2.34
CA ILE A 154 -7.41 -1.17 1.30
C ILE A 154 -6.73 0.15 1.67
N SER A 155 -5.41 0.24 1.49
CA SER A 155 -4.66 1.50 1.39
C SER A 155 -4.09 1.60 -0.02
N ILE A 156 -4.43 2.66 -0.75
CA ILE A 156 -3.96 2.89 -2.13
C ILE A 156 -4.01 4.37 -2.47
N GLY A 157 -3.10 4.84 -3.33
CA GLY A 157 -3.04 6.21 -3.82
C GLY A 157 -1.75 6.98 -3.50
N ASP A 158 -0.97 6.57 -2.48
CA ASP A 158 0.30 7.23 -2.15
C ASP A 158 1.31 7.11 -3.30
N ASN A 159 1.46 5.88 -3.83
CA ASN A 159 2.31 5.64 -5.00
C ASN A 159 1.83 6.41 -6.24
N ASP A 160 0.50 6.54 -6.42
CA ASP A 160 -0.12 7.34 -7.49
C ASP A 160 0.18 8.83 -7.35
N SER A 161 0.39 9.32 -6.12
CA SER A 161 0.75 10.71 -5.82
C SER A 161 2.25 11.02 -5.98
N ARG A 162 3.07 10.00 -6.27
CA ARG A 162 4.55 10.06 -6.36
C ARG A 162 5.23 10.40 -5.02
N PHE A 163 4.61 10.07 -3.89
CA PHE A 163 5.10 10.48 -2.58
C PHE A 163 6.52 9.99 -2.26
N SER A 164 6.87 8.74 -2.58
CA SER A 164 8.25 8.25 -2.41
C SER A 164 9.29 9.10 -3.17
N GLN A 165 8.98 9.55 -4.39
CA GLN A 165 9.87 10.44 -5.16
C GLN A 165 9.95 11.82 -4.51
N ILE A 166 8.83 12.32 -3.99
CA ILE A 166 8.76 13.61 -3.29
C ILE A 166 9.62 13.56 -2.02
N VAL A 167 9.49 12.53 -1.18
CA VAL A 167 10.31 12.31 0.01
C VAL A 167 11.80 12.24 -0.35
N GLN A 168 12.16 11.48 -1.39
CA GLN A 168 13.54 11.39 -1.89
C GLN A 168 14.09 12.77 -2.33
N LYS A 169 13.31 13.55 -3.08
CA LYS A 169 13.70 14.92 -3.46
C LYS A 169 13.89 15.82 -2.24
N CYS A 170 13.04 15.67 -1.23
CA CYS A 170 13.17 16.43 0.02
C CYS A 170 14.42 16.05 0.80
N LEU A 171 14.74 14.75 0.88
CA LEU A 171 15.94 14.24 1.53
C LEU A 171 17.23 14.71 0.87
N LEU A 172 17.21 14.90 -0.47
CA LEU A 172 18.36 15.37 -1.26
C LEU A 172 18.48 16.91 -1.32
N SER A 173 17.47 17.66 -0.89
CA SER A 173 17.43 19.13 -1.02
C SER A 173 17.92 19.89 0.22
N ILE A 174 18.68 19.24 1.12
CA ILE A 174 19.15 19.88 2.35
C ILE A 174 20.03 21.09 2.06
N GLY A 175 19.84 22.14 2.87
CA GLY A 175 20.61 23.37 2.76
C GLY A 175 20.10 24.33 1.69
N ASN A 176 19.17 23.91 0.83
CA ASN A 176 18.56 24.74 -0.22
C ASN A 176 17.17 25.28 0.15
N GLY A 177 16.74 25.14 1.41
CA GLY A 177 15.40 25.55 1.88
C GLY A 177 14.38 24.42 1.89
N SER A 178 13.13 24.71 1.48
CA SER A 178 12.05 23.72 1.32
C SER A 178 12.12 23.05 -0.06
N CYS A 179 11.91 21.74 -0.11
CA CYS A 179 11.81 20.99 -1.36
C CYS A 179 10.55 21.30 -2.18
N GLN A 180 9.59 22.03 -1.62
CA GLN A 180 8.32 22.37 -2.27
C GLN A 180 8.47 23.12 -3.61
N GLY A 181 9.57 23.87 -3.76
CA GLY A 181 9.91 24.60 -4.99
C GLY A 181 10.61 23.76 -6.06
N GLN A 182 10.95 22.50 -5.77
CA GLN A 182 11.49 21.57 -6.77
C GLN A 182 10.45 21.33 -7.87
N LYS A 183 10.92 20.95 -9.07
CA LYS A 183 10.03 20.66 -10.18
C LYS A 183 9.46 19.25 -10.08
N PHE A 184 8.19 19.13 -10.43
CA PHE A 184 7.57 17.86 -10.79
C PHE A 184 8.05 17.46 -12.18
N ASP A 185 8.70 16.30 -12.32
CA ASP A 185 9.42 15.90 -13.55
C ASP A 185 9.18 14.45 -13.95
N SER A 186 8.22 13.76 -13.31
CA SER A 186 7.84 12.41 -13.65
C SER A 186 6.45 12.37 -14.29
N THR A 187 6.31 11.54 -15.32
CA THR A 187 5.02 11.16 -15.89
C THR A 187 4.83 9.66 -15.74
N ASP A 188 3.59 9.23 -15.85
CA ASP A 188 3.17 7.84 -15.80
C ASP A 188 2.19 7.57 -16.93
N ASP A 189 2.63 6.76 -17.89
CA ASP A 189 1.83 6.45 -19.05
C ASP A 189 0.57 5.63 -18.68
N SER A 190 0.60 4.91 -17.55
CA SER A 190 -0.53 4.12 -17.03
C SER A 190 -1.72 4.99 -16.59
N VAL A 191 -1.52 6.31 -16.38
CA VAL A 191 -2.61 7.27 -16.09
C VAL A 191 -3.10 8.03 -17.33
N ASN A 192 -2.81 7.53 -18.53
CA ASN A 192 -3.26 8.07 -19.82
C ASN A 192 -2.88 9.55 -20.06
N GLY A 193 -1.75 9.98 -19.50
CA GLY A 193 -1.21 11.33 -19.66
C GLY A 193 -1.96 12.43 -18.91
N ARG A 194 -2.87 12.09 -17.99
CA ARG A 194 -3.59 13.08 -17.14
C ARG A 194 -2.65 13.86 -16.23
N ASP A 195 -1.46 13.33 -15.95
CA ASP A 195 -0.44 13.95 -15.12
C ASP A 195 0.52 14.90 -15.89
N LYS A 196 0.53 14.85 -17.24
CA LYS A 196 1.43 15.65 -18.09
C LYS A 196 1.33 17.15 -17.86
N GLN A 197 0.15 17.62 -17.47
CA GLN A 197 -0.08 19.04 -17.16
C GLN A 197 0.72 19.54 -15.95
N PHE A 198 1.12 18.66 -15.02
CA PHE A 198 1.85 19.03 -13.81
C PHE A 198 3.37 19.08 -14.03
N VAL A 199 3.87 18.52 -15.14
CA VAL A 199 5.30 18.49 -15.45
C VAL A 199 5.87 19.90 -15.57
N GLY A 200 7.00 20.13 -14.91
CA GLY A 200 7.71 21.40 -14.87
C GLY A 200 7.19 22.39 -13.83
N GLN A 201 6.03 22.14 -13.21
CA GLN A 201 5.48 22.97 -12.14
C GLN A 201 6.21 22.72 -10.81
N PRO A 202 6.22 23.69 -9.88
CA PRO A 202 6.66 23.47 -8.50
C PRO A 202 5.84 22.37 -7.80
N LEU A 203 6.48 21.56 -6.94
CA LEU A 203 5.80 20.48 -6.21
C LEU A 203 4.61 21.00 -5.39
N GLU A 204 4.71 22.18 -4.77
CA GLU A 204 3.61 22.81 -4.03
C GLU A 204 2.34 23.06 -4.85
N THR A 205 2.45 23.16 -6.18
CA THR A 205 1.29 23.30 -7.08
C THR A 205 0.93 21.97 -7.74
N ALA A 206 1.94 21.25 -8.24
CA ALA A 206 1.77 20.00 -8.97
C ALA A 206 1.11 18.90 -8.12
N VAL A 207 1.59 18.72 -6.89
CA VAL A 207 1.23 17.57 -6.06
C VAL A 207 -0.24 17.64 -5.60
N PRO A 208 -0.75 18.75 -5.04
CA PRO A 208 -2.18 18.86 -4.72
C PRO A 208 -3.07 18.73 -5.96
N GLY A 209 -2.62 19.26 -7.10
CA GLY A 209 -3.31 19.14 -8.39
C GLY A 209 -3.42 17.68 -8.85
N LEU A 210 -2.32 16.94 -8.82
CA LEU A 210 -2.25 15.52 -9.15
C LEU A 210 -3.16 14.69 -8.23
N MET A 211 -3.10 14.93 -6.92
CA MET A 211 -3.93 14.21 -5.95
C MET A 211 -5.42 14.42 -6.20
N ASN A 212 -5.83 15.66 -6.48
CA ASN A 212 -7.23 15.99 -6.73
C ASN A 212 -7.73 15.51 -8.09
N GLN A 213 -6.94 15.68 -9.16
CA GLN A 213 -7.39 15.46 -10.54
C GLN A 213 -7.11 14.06 -11.08
N VAL A 214 -6.19 13.32 -10.46
CA VAL A 214 -5.78 11.97 -10.91
C VAL A 214 -6.03 10.94 -9.81
N VAL A 215 -5.45 11.13 -8.63
CA VAL A 215 -5.47 10.12 -7.55
C VAL A 215 -6.88 9.90 -7.00
N ARG A 216 -7.60 10.95 -6.61
CA ARG A 216 -8.98 10.82 -6.08
C ARG A 216 -9.94 10.13 -7.08
N PRO A 217 -10.01 10.53 -8.36
CA PRO A 217 -10.80 9.82 -9.36
C PRO A 217 -10.44 8.34 -9.50
N ASP A 218 -9.15 7.99 -9.45
CA ASP A 218 -8.68 6.61 -9.62
C ASP A 218 -8.98 5.75 -8.40
N ILE A 219 -8.81 6.27 -7.18
CA ILE A 219 -9.26 5.61 -5.95
C ILE A 219 -10.78 5.38 -6.01
N THR A 220 -11.53 6.40 -6.42
CA THR A 220 -12.99 6.30 -6.58
C THR A 220 -13.36 5.19 -7.58
N ARG A 221 -12.60 5.03 -8.67
CA ARG A 221 -12.76 3.95 -9.64
C ARG A 221 -12.49 2.57 -9.02
N VAL A 222 -11.41 2.43 -8.25
CA VAL A 222 -11.07 1.20 -7.51
C VAL A 222 -12.21 0.79 -6.59
N LEU A 223 -12.73 1.73 -5.77
CA LEU A 223 -13.83 1.44 -4.84
C LEU A 223 -15.10 0.96 -5.56
N LYS A 224 -15.41 1.51 -6.74
CA LYS A 224 -16.54 1.06 -7.57
C LYS A 224 -16.33 -0.37 -8.10
N GLU A 225 -15.15 -0.68 -8.61
CA GLU A 225 -14.85 -2.01 -9.16
C GLU A 225 -14.77 -3.09 -8.08
N ILE A 226 -14.32 -2.74 -6.87
CA ILE A 226 -14.44 -3.61 -5.69
C ILE A 226 -15.91 -3.87 -5.38
N HIS A 227 -16.73 -2.82 -5.23
CA HIS A 227 -18.15 -2.97 -4.91
C HIS A 227 -18.92 -3.78 -5.97
N LYS A 228 -18.59 -3.63 -7.25
CA LYS A 228 -19.22 -4.38 -8.35
C LYS A 228 -19.07 -5.91 -8.17
N ARG A 229 -17.92 -6.37 -7.67
CA ARG A 229 -17.61 -7.79 -7.44
C ARG A 229 -18.05 -8.27 -6.06
N ALA A 230 -17.90 -7.41 -5.05
CA ALA A 230 -18.23 -7.68 -3.65
C ALA A 230 -19.37 -6.76 -3.17
N GLN A 231 -20.57 -6.93 -3.72
CA GLN A 231 -21.71 -6.02 -3.50
C GLN A 231 -22.14 -5.93 -2.02
N ASN A 232 -21.94 -7.00 -1.26
CA ASN A 232 -22.29 -7.07 0.16
C ASN A 232 -21.16 -6.63 1.10
N ALA A 233 -19.95 -6.45 0.57
CA ALA A 233 -18.81 -6.10 1.38
C ALA A 233 -18.91 -4.66 1.86
N LYS A 234 -18.45 -4.43 3.08
CA LYS A 234 -18.09 -3.10 3.55
C LYS A 234 -16.63 -2.84 3.24
N ILE A 235 -16.31 -1.63 2.81
CA ILE A 235 -14.96 -1.27 2.39
C ILE A 235 -14.39 -0.28 3.41
N VAL A 236 -13.19 -0.55 3.92
CA VAL A 236 -12.41 0.43 4.68
C VAL A 236 -11.24 0.89 3.81
N LEU A 237 -11.31 2.15 3.37
CA LEU A 237 -10.18 2.84 2.76
C LEU A 237 -9.30 3.40 3.87
N MET A 238 -8.17 2.77 4.12
CA MET A 238 -7.19 3.19 5.10
C MET A 238 -6.30 4.30 4.53
N GLY A 239 -6.11 5.38 5.29
CA GLY A 239 -5.18 6.47 4.96
C GLY A 239 -3.73 6.14 5.31
N TYR A 240 -2.83 7.07 5.03
CA TYR A 240 -1.40 6.96 5.36
C TYR A 240 -1.07 7.64 6.70
N PRO A 241 0.02 7.25 7.39
CA PRO A 241 0.36 7.85 8.67
C PRO A 241 1.20 9.11 8.44
N PRO A 242 1.31 10.00 9.43
CA PRO A 242 2.40 10.97 9.45
C PRO A 242 3.73 10.21 9.41
N LEU A 243 4.55 10.48 8.39
CA LEU A 243 5.80 9.75 8.21
C LEU A 243 6.88 10.22 9.16
N ILE A 244 6.96 11.53 9.43
CA ILE A 244 8.08 12.14 10.14
C ILE A 244 7.59 12.69 11.47
N SER A 245 8.37 12.47 12.52
CA SER A 245 8.23 13.09 13.83
C SER A 245 9.49 13.91 14.13
N ASP A 246 9.42 14.80 15.12
CA ASP A 246 10.55 15.63 15.58
C ASP A 246 11.31 16.33 14.44
N LYS A 247 10.56 16.76 13.42
CA LYS A 247 11.04 17.46 12.21
C LYS A 247 12.12 16.70 11.44
N GLY A 248 12.17 15.38 11.58
CA GLY A 248 13.18 14.54 10.92
C GLY A 248 14.59 14.75 11.48
N SER A 249 14.73 15.25 12.72
CA SER A 249 16.03 15.60 13.32
C SER A 249 17.03 14.44 13.31
N CYS A 250 16.58 13.20 13.48
CA CYS A 250 17.40 12.00 13.43
C CYS A 250 17.86 11.59 12.01
N LEU A 251 17.21 12.10 10.96
CA LEU A 251 17.55 11.82 9.56
C LEU A 251 18.66 12.73 9.03
N ASN A 252 19.03 13.78 9.77
CA ASN A 252 20.11 14.70 9.40
C ASN A 252 21.47 14.06 9.61
N ILE A 253 21.82 13.14 8.70
CA ILE A 253 23.09 12.41 8.73
C ILE A 253 24.02 13.02 7.69
N GLY A 254 24.98 13.81 8.15
CA GLY A 254 26.07 14.30 7.31
C GLY A 254 27.16 13.24 7.17
N PHE A 255 27.33 12.68 5.98
CA PHE A 255 28.55 11.93 5.63
C PHE A 255 29.43 12.77 4.72
N SER A 256 30.75 12.58 4.78
CA SER A 256 31.71 13.27 3.92
C SER A 256 31.30 13.15 2.44
N GLY A 257 30.83 14.27 1.87
CA GLY A 257 30.44 14.40 0.46
C GLY A 257 28.92 14.38 0.16
N MET A 258 28.04 14.18 1.15
CA MET A 258 26.58 14.18 0.95
C MET A 258 25.83 14.50 2.26
N ALA A 259 24.95 15.50 2.23
CA ALA A 259 23.99 15.74 3.30
C ALA A 259 22.66 15.08 2.91
N ILE A 260 22.23 14.05 3.66
CA ILE A 260 20.88 13.44 3.57
C ILE A 260 20.13 13.75 4.87
N GLY A 261 18.84 14.06 4.78
CA GLY A 261 18.06 14.63 5.90
C GLY A 261 17.03 15.66 5.44
N LEU A 262 16.36 16.31 6.38
CA LEU A 262 15.19 17.14 6.12
C LEU A 262 15.35 18.51 6.79
N SER A 263 15.12 19.57 6.00
CA SER A 263 14.94 20.90 6.58
C SER A 263 13.59 20.95 7.30
N GLU A 264 13.47 21.82 8.30
CA GLU A 264 12.19 22.05 9.00
C GLU A 264 11.07 22.44 8.04
N ALA A 265 11.37 23.29 7.04
CA ALA A 265 10.38 23.69 6.04
C ALA A 265 9.95 22.53 5.13
N SER A 266 10.89 21.67 4.72
CA SER A 266 10.55 20.46 3.96
C SER A 266 9.73 19.48 4.79
N SER A 267 10.04 19.31 6.08
CA SER A 267 9.26 18.45 6.98
C SER A 267 7.82 18.97 7.13
N ALA A 268 7.64 20.27 7.36
CA ALA A 268 6.31 20.87 7.47
C ALA A 268 5.50 20.71 6.18
N TRP A 269 6.14 20.93 5.02
CA TRP A 269 5.47 20.77 3.73
C TRP A 269 5.09 19.31 3.43
N LEU A 270 5.91 18.34 3.84
CA LEU A 270 5.58 16.91 3.73
C LEU A 270 4.38 16.54 4.61
N ASP A 271 4.28 17.10 5.82
CA ASP A 271 3.11 16.90 6.69
C ASP A 271 1.83 17.47 6.06
N ASP A 272 1.89 18.69 5.50
CA ASP A 272 0.76 19.30 4.78
C ASP A 272 0.37 18.49 3.53
N THR A 273 1.36 17.90 2.85
CA THR A 273 1.15 17.02 1.68
C THR A 273 0.45 15.73 2.10
N ALA A 274 0.84 15.13 3.24
CA ALA A 274 0.17 13.95 3.78
C ALA A 274 -1.29 14.26 4.17
N ASP A 275 -1.55 15.44 4.75
CA ASP A 275 -2.91 15.89 5.05
C ASP A 275 -3.75 16.12 3.79
N THR A 276 -3.12 16.67 2.74
CA THR A 276 -3.77 16.82 1.43
C THR A 276 -4.16 15.47 0.84
N LEU A 277 -3.27 14.48 0.88
CA LEU A 277 -3.58 13.12 0.43
C LEU A 277 -4.73 12.51 1.24
N ALA A 278 -4.68 12.60 2.57
CA ALA A 278 -5.74 12.08 3.44
C ALA A 278 -7.10 12.73 3.12
N ALA A 279 -7.13 14.04 2.84
CA ALA A 279 -8.35 14.73 2.42
C ALA A 279 -8.88 14.24 1.06
N GLN A 280 -7.99 13.96 0.10
CA GLN A 280 -8.39 13.41 -1.21
C GLN A 280 -8.87 11.96 -1.12
N MET A 281 -8.27 11.14 -0.25
CA MET A 281 -8.73 9.77 0.03
C MET A 281 -10.10 9.76 0.72
N GLN A 282 -10.30 10.62 1.71
CA GLN A 282 -11.63 10.83 2.31
C GLN A 282 -12.64 11.28 1.25
N GLY A 283 -12.27 12.23 0.39
CA GLY A 283 -13.11 12.68 -0.72
C GLY A 283 -13.48 11.56 -1.69
N ALA A 284 -12.56 10.64 -2.00
CA ALA A 284 -12.84 9.47 -2.83
C ALA A 284 -13.83 8.50 -2.16
N ALA A 285 -13.68 8.27 -0.85
CA ALA A 285 -14.63 7.48 -0.08
C ALA A 285 -16.02 8.15 -0.05
N ASP A 286 -16.08 9.47 0.12
CA ASP A 286 -17.33 10.23 0.10
C ASP A 286 -18.01 10.19 -1.29
N ASP A 287 -17.24 10.32 -2.37
CA ASP A 287 -17.73 10.20 -3.76
C ASP A 287 -18.32 8.82 -4.05
N ALA A 288 -17.67 7.76 -3.55
CA ALA A 288 -18.17 6.39 -3.66
C ALA A 288 -19.41 6.18 -2.78
N LYS A 289 -19.43 6.72 -1.56
CA LYS A 289 -20.58 6.65 -0.65
C LYS A 289 -21.80 7.38 -1.20
N ALA A 290 -21.61 8.51 -1.88
CA ALA A 290 -22.68 9.23 -2.59
C ALA A 290 -23.32 8.39 -3.71
N GLN A 291 -22.64 7.33 -4.18
CA GLN A 291 -23.16 6.36 -5.15
C GLN A 291 -23.73 5.10 -4.50
N GLY A 292 -23.95 5.12 -3.18
CA GLY A 292 -24.54 4.00 -2.43
C GLY A 292 -23.55 2.90 -2.05
N ILE A 293 -22.24 3.12 -2.22
CA ILE A 293 -21.22 2.16 -1.83
C ILE A 293 -20.98 2.22 -0.32
N ASN A 294 -20.98 1.06 0.34
CA ASN A 294 -20.67 0.93 1.77
C ASN A 294 -19.16 1.08 1.99
N VAL A 295 -18.67 2.32 2.04
CA VAL A 295 -17.26 2.63 2.27
C VAL A 295 -17.06 3.62 3.42
N TRP A 296 -15.97 3.43 4.17
CA TRP A 296 -15.51 4.31 5.23
C TRP A 296 -14.03 4.63 5.02
N PHE A 297 -13.65 5.88 5.25
CA PHE A 297 -12.25 6.25 5.37
C PHE A 297 -11.78 6.08 6.82
N SER A 298 -10.65 5.41 7.00
CA SER A 298 -9.99 5.22 8.29
C SER A 298 -8.70 6.02 8.31
N ASN A 299 -8.65 7.10 9.11
CA ASN A 299 -7.46 7.94 9.23
C ASN A 299 -6.58 7.48 10.43
N PRO A 300 -5.35 6.98 10.19
CA PRO A 300 -4.47 6.51 11.25
C PRO A 300 -3.66 7.64 11.92
N LYS A 301 -3.79 8.90 11.48
CA LYS A 301 -2.92 10.01 11.91
C LYS A 301 -2.81 10.15 13.42
N SER A 302 -3.92 10.03 14.15
CA SER A 302 -3.93 10.13 15.61
C SER A 302 -3.17 9.01 16.31
N ASP A 303 -3.17 7.79 15.76
CA ASP A 303 -2.48 6.65 16.36
C ASP A 303 -0.96 6.79 16.27
N PHE A 304 -0.50 7.39 15.17
CA PHE A 304 0.91 7.61 14.83
C PHE A 304 1.48 8.95 15.34
N ALA A 305 0.68 9.79 16.02
CA ALA A 305 1.16 11.06 16.56
C ALA A 305 2.42 10.86 17.43
N GLY A 306 3.53 11.48 17.05
CA GLY A 306 4.83 11.39 17.73
C GLY A 306 5.56 10.05 17.56
N LYS A 307 5.08 9.16 16.68
CA LYS A 307 5.61 7.79 16.48
C LYS A 307 6.03 7.52 15.04
N GLY A 308 6.12 8.54 14.20
CA GLY A 308 6.72 8.44 12.87
C GLY A 308 8.22 8.18 12.95
N VAL A 309 8.93 8.38 11.83
CA VAL A 309 10.40 8.39 11.78
C VAL A 309 10.91 9.47 12.74
N CYS A 310 11.95 9.16 13.51
CA CYS A 310 12.44 9.99 14.61
C CYS A 310 11.45 10.19 15.78
N GLY A 311 10.37 9.41 15.87
CA GLY A 311 9.42 9.46 16.99
C GLY A 311 9.88 8.66 18.20
N ASP A 312 9.11 8.74 19.29
CA ASP A 312 9.33 7.97 20.53
C ASP A 312 8.02 7.34 21.06
N PRO A 313 7.84 6.01 20.94
CA PRO A 313 8.72 5.09 20.23
C PRO A 313 8.60 5.29 18.71
N GLU A 314 9.71 5.14 17.97
CA GLU A 314 9.71 5.18 16.52
C GLU A 314 9.01 3.93 15.94
N GLN A 315 7.86 4.12 15.29
CA GLN A 315 7.03 3.05 14.71
C GLN A 315 7.02 3.04 13.17
N VAL A 316 7.72 3.97 12.54
CA VAL A 316 8.00 3.97 11.09
C VAL A 316 9.51 3.87 10.93
N HIS A 317 9.98 2.96 10.07
CA HIS A 317 11.40 2.84 9.79
C HIS A 317 11.94 4.12 9.16
N GLY A 318 13.10 4.58 9.62
CA GLY A 318 13.90 5.56 8.88
C GLY A 318 14.56 4.93 7.65
N ILE A 319 15.87 5.14 7.52
CA ILE A 319 16.66 4.54 6.43
C ILE A 319 17.08 3.13 6.82
N VAL A 320 16.63 2.13 6.04
CA VAL A 320 16.98 0.71 6.24
C VAL A 320 17.95 0.27 5.15
N LYS A 321 19.13 -0.21 5.53
CA LYS A 321 20.17 -0.71 4.59
C LYS A 321 20.22 -2.23 4.48
N THR A 322 19.54 -2.93 5.38
CA THR A 322 19.46 -4.39 5.34
C THR A 322 18.32 -4.77 4.40
N LEU A 323 18.68 -5.35 3.26
CA LEU A 323 17.73 -5.74 2.22
C LEU A 323 16.92 -6.98 2.59
N THR A 324 15.69 -7.07 2.09
CA THR A 324 14.89 -8.30 2.04
C THR A 324 15.36 -9.18 0.88
N LYS A 325 14.87 -10.42 0.81
CA LYS A 325 15.25 -11.38 -0.24
C LYS A 325 14.99 -10.87 -1.66
N SER A 326 13.91 -10.13 -1.86
CA SER A 326 13.48 -9.71 -3.20
C SER A 326 13.79 -8.25 -3.53
N ASP A 327 14.34 -7.48 -2.59
CA ASP A 327 14.74 -6.08 -2.79
C ASP A 327 15.64 -5.90 -4.04
N GLU A 328 15.38 -4.83 -4.77
CA GLU A 328 16.17 -4.36 -5.89
C GLU A 328 16.31 -2.83 -5.79
N PRO A 329 17.30 -2.32 -5.05
CA PRO A 329 17.38 -0.89 -4.69
C PRO A 329 17.34 0.10 -5.86
N ILE A 330 17.78 -0.31 -7.05
CA ILE A 330 17.68 0.50 -8.28
C ILE A 330 16.22 0.76 -8.67
N LYS A 331 15.35 -0.25 -8.52
CA LYS A 331 13.91 -0.15 -8.82
C LYS A 331 13.14 0.48 -7.66
N ASP A 332 13.47 0.08 -6.43
CA ASP A 332 12.71 0.49 -5.25
C ASP A 332 13.02 1.96 -4.85
N TRP A 333 14.24 2.44 -5.16
CA TRP A 333 14.72 3.78 -4.78
C TRP A 333 15.45 4.50 -5.92
N PRO A 334 14.77 4.94 -7.00
CA PRO A 334 15.43 5.38 -8.22
C PRO A 334 16.29 6.65 -8.08
N LEU A 335 15.98 7.57 -7.15
CA LEU A 335 16.76 8.80 -6.95
C LEU A 335 17.92 8.62 -5.95
N ILE A 336 17.86 7.58 -5.12
CA ILE A 336 18.84 7.30 -4.07
C ILE A 336 19.36 5.84 -4.13
N ASN A 337 19.34 5.25 -5.33
CA ASN A 337 19.66 3.84 -5.58
C ASN A 337 21.09 3.46 -5.14
N GLN A 338 22.01 4.42 -5.22
CA GLN A 338 23.41 4.28 -4.84
C GLN A 338 23.63 3.93 -3.37
N TYR A 339 22.61 4.09 -2.52
CA TYR A 339 22.68 3.76 -1.09
C TYR A 339 22.21 2.35 -0.74
N GLY A 340 21.65 1.60 -1.70
CA GLY A 340 21.23 0.22 -1.46
C GLY A 340 20.18 0.11 -0.37
N LEU A 341 19.12 0.91 -0.44
CA LEU A 341 18.09 0.94 0.59
C LEU A 341 17.07 -0.18 0.40
N SER A 342 16.60 -0.72 1.51
CA SER A 342 15.51 -1.70 1.52
C SER A 342 14.17 -1.02 1.24
N ALA A 343 13.24 -1.76 0.61
CA ALA A 343 11.85 -1.34 0.47
C ALA A 343 11.17 -1.05 1.82
N GLN A 344 11.69 -1.61 2.93
CA GLN A 344 11.22 -1.34 4.29
C GLN A 344 11.42 0.11 4.75
N SER A 345 12.30 0.88 4.11
CA SER A 345 12.54 2.27 4.50
C SER A 345 11.26 3.09 4.42
N PHE A 346 11.01 3.95 5.42
CA PHE A 346 9.80 4.78 5.54
C PHE A 346 8.48 4.02 5.69
N HIS A 347 8.51 2.71 5.94
CA HIS A 347 7.31 1.91 6.19
C HIS A 347 7.12 1.58 7.68
N PRO A 348 5.88 1.27 8.10
CA PRO A 348 5.60 0.93 9.49
C PRO A 348 6.37 -0.32 9.96
N LYS A 349 6.87 -0.27 11.19
CA LYS A 349 7.36 -1.45 11.93
C LYS A 349 6.19 -2.33 12.37
N ILE A 350 6.46 -3.48 13.00
CA ILE A 350 5.41 -4.34 13.59
C ILE A 350 4.49 -3.54 14.52
N GLY A 351 5.04 -2.68 15.38
CA GLY A 351 4.24 -1.82 16.25
C GLY A 351 3.49 -0.70 15.50
N GLY A 352 4.01 -0.23 14.36
CA GLY A 352 3.27 0.68 13.46
C GLY A 352 2.09 -0.02 12.79
N ALA A 353 2.25 -1.27 12.35
CA ALA A 353 1.13 -2.07 11.86
C ALA A 353 0.04 -2.27 12.95
N ARG A 354 0.42 -2.35 14.23
CA ARG A 354 -0.54 -2.33 15.35
C ARG A 354 -1.31 -1.01 15.45
N LEU A 355 -0.65 0.13 15.26
CA LEU A 355 -1.31 1.44 15.25
C LEU A 355 -2.34 1.56 14.13
N TYR A 356 -2.01 1.06 12.94
CA TYR A 356 -2.96 0.92 11.83
C TYR A 356 -4.16 0.04 12.18
N ALA A 357 -3.89 -1.11 12.79
CA ALA A 357 -4.94 -2.03 13.18
C ALA A 357 -5.88 -1.41 14.24
N ASN A 358 -5.39 -0.53 15.12
CA ASN A 358 -6.24 0.25 16.04
C ASN A 358 -7.17 1.21 15.28
N ALA A 359 -6.68 1.87 14.23
CA ALA A 359 -7.50 2.74 13.39
C ALA A 359 -8.59 1.94 12.66
N LEU A 360 -8.24 0.74 12.15
CA LEU A 360 -9.21 -0.16 11.55
C LEU A 360 -10.27 -0.60 12.55
N GLU A 361 -9.88 -1.07 13.74
CA GLU A 361 -10.79 -1.50 14.80
C GLU A 361 -11.76 -0.39 15.22
N ARG A 362 -11.27 0.85 15.38
CA ARG A 362 -12.15 2.00 15.65
C ARG A 362 -13.16 2.25 14.54
N THR A 363 -12.72 2.16 13.28
CA THR A 363 -13.61 2.35 12.13
C THR A 363 -14.66 1.24 12.08
N MET A 364 -14.25 -0.01 12.29
CA MET A 364 -15.14 -1.18 12.34
C MET A 364 -16.16 -1.12 13.48
N ALA A 365 -15.82 -0.52 14.63
CA ALA A 365 -16.78 -0.32 15.72
C ALA A 365 -17.97 0.57 15.31
N GLY A 366 -17.77 1.48 14.34
CA GLY A 366 -18.81 2.31 13.75
C GLY A 366 -19.57 1.64 12.59
N MET A 367 -19.19 0.42 12.22
CA MET A 367 -19.80 -0.36 11.15
C MET A 367 -20.67 -1.46 11.78
N SER A 368 -21.89 -1.70 11.27
CA SER A 368 -22.76 -2.79 11.78
C SER A 368 -22.32 -4.18 11.28
N LEU A 369 -21.04 -4.54 11.52
CA LEU A 369 -20.36 -5.74 11.00
C LEU A 369 -20.78 -7.03 11.70
#